data_AF-A0A182U694-F1
#
_entry.id   AF-A0A182U694-F1
#
_cell.length_a   1.000
_cell.length_b   1.000
_cell.length_c   1.000
_cell.angle_alpha   90.00
_cell.angle_beta   90.00
_cell.angle_gamma   90.00
#
_symmetry.space_group_name_H-M   'P 1'
#
loop_
_entity.id
_entity.type
_entity.pdbx_description
1 polymer ?
#
loop_
_entity_poly.entity_id
_entity_poly.type
_entity_poly.pdbx_seq_one_letter_code
_entity_poly.pdbx_strand_id
1 'polypeptide(L)'
;LARWGFFYTGYRDCVRCYFCRIELGGWDEHDVVIEEHLKWSPHCRLMTKRPTNNVPIDPNFLDQLGEIVPDTTGTGSTSARETAATAAVAVAMESNRLNRQNELERHSQRTQNDTMPFYRQKYPQYRIEGDRLATFKEWPKSMPQTPERMADAGFFYTGKSDVVACFYCGGNLRDWLAEDDPWVEHVRNFSECPYVKLVKTPEFIAECRGEKITNRALTAGPEHSGHVK
;
A
#
# COMPACT_ATOMS: atom_id res chain seq x y z
N LEU A 1 17.61 3.59 3.23
CA LEU A 1 16.59 3.05 4.15
C LEU A 1 16.02 4.13 5.07
N ALA A 2 16.62 4.46 6.22
CA ALA A 2 16.04 5.41 7.20
C ALA A 2 15.55 6.76 6.63
N ARG A 3 16.35 7.41 5.75
CA ARG A 3 15.96 8.68 5.07
C ARG A 3 14.68 8.59 4.23
N TRP A 4 14.30 7.37 3.81
CA TRP A 4 13.11 7.06 3.02
C TRP A 4 11.95 6.52 3.90
N GLY A 5 12.02 6.75 5.22
CA GLY A 5 11.03 6.29 6.19
C GLY A 5 11.11 4.80 6.57
N PHE A 6 12.09 4.05 6.07
CA PHE A 6 12.23 2.62 6.34
C PHE A 6 13.11 2.30 7.55
N PHE A 7 12.61 1.46 8.45
CA PHE A 7 13.39 0.82 9.50
C PHE A 7 13.50 -0.69 9.26
N TYR A 8 14.63 -1.29 9.65
CA TYR A 8 14.84 -2.74 9.56
C TYR A 8 13.93 -3.48 10.55
N THR A 9 13.31 -4.59 10.14
CA THR A 9 12.34 -5.31 10.99
C THR A 9 12.98 -6.28 11.97
N GLY A 10 14.29 -6.53 11.86
CA GLY A 10 14.99 -7.58 12.61
C GLY A 10 15.06 -8.94 11.91
N TYR A 11 14.48 -9.07 10.71
CA TYR A 11 14.45 -10.32 9.94
C TYR A 11 15.01 -10.16 8.52
N ARG A 12 15.99 -11.00 8.15
CA ARG A 12 16.69 -11.02 6.84
C ARG A 12 17.18 -9.62 6.42
N ASP A 13 16.61 -9.09 5.35
CA ASP A 13 16.81 -7.79 4.73
C ASP A 13 15.51 -6.96 4.74
N CYS A 14 14.46 -7.47 5.41
CA CYS A 14 13.13 -6.88 5.40
C CYS A 14 13.10 -5.53 6.12
N VAL A 15 12.54 -4.52 5.46
CA VAL A 15 12.39 -3.16 5.98
C VAL A 15 10.93 -2.73 5.96
N ARG A 16 10.48 -2.15 7.07
CA ARG A 16 9.11 -1.63 7.24
C ARG A 16 9.12 -0.12 7.10
N CYS A 17 8.25 0.44 6.26
CA CYS A 17 8.04 1.88 6.21
C CYS A 17 7.27 2.35 7.45
N TYR A 18 7.75 3.39 8.12
CA TYR A 18 7.08 3.98 9.27
C TYR A 18 5.69 4.56 8.91
N PHE A 19 5.58 5.21 7.75
CA PHE A 19 4.43 6.04 7.40
C PHE A 19 3.24 5.29 6.78
N CYS A 20 3.52 4.20 6.05
CA CYS A 20 2.53 3.35 5.38
C CYS A 20 2.58 1.87 5.80
N ARG A 21 3.45 1.51 6.75
CA ARG A 21 3.61 0.15 7.33
C ARG A 21 3.93 -0.98 6.34
N ILE A 22 4.17 -0.69 5.06
CA ILE A 22 4.56 -1.72 4.09
C ILE A 22 5.92 -2.32 4.44
N GLU A 23 6.07 -3.62 4.22
CA GLU A 23 7.32 -4.37 4.37
C GLU A 23 7.83 -4.78 3.00
N LEU A 24 9.13 -4.54 2.76
CA LEU A 24 9.83 -4.86 1.52
C LEU A 24 11.15 -5.59 1.86
N GLY A 25 11.49 -6.61 1.09
CA GLY A 25 12.66 -7.47 1.26
C GLY A 25 12.79 -8.43 0.08
N GLY A 26 13.93 -9.11 -0.03
CA GLY A 26 14.42 -9.67 -1.29
C GLY A 26 15.09 -8.62 -2.17
N TRP A 27 15.88 -7.72 -1.58
CA TRP A 27 16.56 -6.62 -2.29
C TRP A 27 17.77 -7.10 -3.09
N ASP A 28 17.80 -6.81 -4.40
CA ASP A 28 18.97 -6.98 -5.27
C ASP A 28 19.86 -5.72 -5.29
N GLU A 29 21.12 -5.85 -5.72
CA GLU A 29 22.11 -4.75 -5.77
C GLU A 29 21.70 -3.57 -6.66
N HIS A 30 20.70 -3.76 -7.52
CA HIS A 30 20.20 -2.77 -8.48
C HIS A 30 18.91 -2.07 -8.00
N ASP A 31 18.31 -2.49 -6.88
CA ASP A 31 16.98 -2.00 -6.46
C ASP A 31 17.00 -0.58 -5.88
N VAL A 32 16.27 0.32 -6.54
CA VAL A 32 16.10 1.69 -6.08
C VAL A 32 15.00 1.76 -5.01
N VAL A 33 15.38 1.94 -3.75
CA VAL A 33 14.49 1.95 -2.57
C VAL A 33 13.27 2.87 -2.71
N ILE A 34 13.38 4.00 -3.41
CA ILE A 34 12.24 4.91 -3.65
C ILE A 34 11.28 4.37 -4.72
N GLU A 35 11.79 3.72 -5.77
CA GLU A 35 10.98 3.15 -6.84
C GLU A 35 10.18 1.93 -6.34
N GLU A 36 10.81 1.00 -5.62
CA GLU A 36 10.08 -0.11 -4.99
C GLU A 36 9.05 0.40 -3.97
N HIS A 37 9.38 1.42 -3.17
CA HIS A 37 8.43 2.01 -2.23
C HIS A 37 7.23 2.67 -2.93
N LEU A 38 7.43 3.32 -4.09
CA LEU A 38 6.35 3.91 -4.89
C LEU A 38 5.53 2.85 -5.64
N LYS A 39 6.17 1.85 -6.23
CA LYS A 39 5.55 0.67 -6.88
C LYS A 39 4.59 -0.04 -5.93
N TRP A 40 5.05 -0.36 -4.72
CA TRP A 40 4.28 -1.11 -3.74
C TRP A 40 3.39 -0.22 -2.83
N SER A 41 3.77 1.03 -2.55
CA SER A 41 3.03 1.96 -1.68
C SER A 41 3.04 3.43 -2.16
N PRO A 42 2.41 3.74 -3.31
CA PRO A 42 2.47 5.09 -3.89
C PRO A 42 1.77 6.16 -3.03
N HIS A 43 0.83 5.74 -2.18
CA HIS A 43 0.08 6.61 -1.25
C HIS A 43 0.71 6.69 0.14
N CYS A 44 1.99 6.36 0.27
CA CYS A 44 2.73 6.61 1.49
C CYS A 44 2.73 8.10 1.83
N ARG A 45 2.44 8.48 3.09
CA ARG A 45 2.40 9.90 3.53
C ARG A 45 3.70 10.64 3.23
N LEU A 46 4.85 9.95 3.29
CA LEU A 46 6.15 10.49 2.92
C LEU A 46 6.25 10.79 1.40
N MET A 47 5.80 9.87 0.56
CA MET A 47 5.88 9.99 -0.90
C MET A 47 4.87 11.00 -1.47
N THR A 48 3.68 11.05 -0.87
CA THR A 48 2.61 12.01 -1.23
C THR A 48 2.82 13.42 -0.66
N LYS A 49 3.96 13.67 0.00
CA LYS A 49 4.32 14.93 0.71
C LYS A 49 3.23 15.44 1.69
N ARG A 50 2.27 14.59 2.09
CA ARG A 50 1.21 14.94 3.05
C ARG A 50 1.84 15.20 4.43
N PRO A 51 1.43 16.25 5.18
CA PRO A 51 2.08 16.62 6.43
C PRO A 51 2.06 15.48 7.46
N THR A 52 3.18 15.28 8.16
CA THR A 52 3.34 14.23 9.18
C THR A 52 3.98 14.79 10.44
N ASN A 53 3.78 14.12 11.58
CA ASN A 53 4.37 14.49 12.87
C ASN A 53 5.88 14.21 12.97
N ASN A 54 6.59 14.08 11.84
CA ASN A 54 8.01 13.76 11.78
C ASN A 54 8.68 14.73 10.80
N VAL A 55 9.44 15.68 11.35
CA VAL A 55 10.12 16.73 10.57
C VAL A 55 11.30 16.10 9.80
N PRO A 56 11.43 16.31 8.48
CA PRO A 56 12.60 15.87 7.74
C PRO A 56 13.89 16.45 8.31
N ILE A 57 14.96 15.65 8.39
CA ILE A 57 16.28 16.09 8.87
C ILE A 57 16.87 17.20 7.96
N ASP A 58 16.48 17.19 6.69
CA ASP A 58 16.63 18.32 5.76
C ASP A 58 15.25 18.65 5.17
N PRO A 59 14.66 19.84 5.44
CA PRO A 59 13.37 20.22 4.90
C PRO A 59 13.38 20.46 3.38
N ASN A 60 14.52 20.83 2.79
CA ASN A 60 14.63 21.11 1.36
C ASN A 60 14.71 19.82 0.51
N PHE A 61 15.01 18.69 1.13
CA PHE A 61 15.18 17.40 0.43
C PHE A 61 13.91 16.97 -0.33
N LEU A 62 12.72 17.23 0.21
CA LEU A 62 11.46 16.86 -0.44
C LEU A 62 11.21 17.65 -1.73
N ASP A 63 11.78 18.85 -1.89
CA ASP A 63 11.65 19.68 -3.09
C ASP A 63 12.76 19.44 -4.12
N GLN A 64 13.87 18.80 -3.71
CA GLN A 64 14.87 18.26 -4.62
C GLN A 64 14.44 16.94 -5.27
N LEU A 65 13.43 16.26 -4.72
CA LEU A 65 12.72 15.19 -5.40
C LEU A 65 11.75 15.81 -6.40
N GLY A 66 12.11 15.74 -7.69
CA GLY A 66 11.26 16.15 -8.81
C GLY A 66 9.95 15.36 -8.89
N GLU A 67 9.11 15.67 -9.87
CA GLU A 67 7.79 15.04 -10.01
C GLU A 67 7.92 13.54 -10.37
N ILE A 68 7.91 12.67 -9.35
CA ILE A 68 7.95 11.21 -9.54
C ILE A 68 6.56 10.71 -9.92
N VAL A 69 6.18 10.95 -11.17
CA VAL A 69 5.01 10.35 -11.81
C VAL A 69 5.24 8.83 -11.94
N PRO A 70 4.29 7.96 -11.53
CA PRO A 70 4.44 6.53 -11.74
C PRO A 70 4.43 6.19 -13.24
N ASP A 71 5.43 5.45 -13.73
CA ASP A 71 5.36 4.86 -15.06
C ASP A 71 4.17 3.88 -15.10
N THR A 72 3.23 4.18 -15.99
CA THR A 72 1.98 3.44 -16.19
C THR A 72 1.86 2.97 -17.65
N THR A 73 2.98 2.90 -18.37
CA THR A 73 3.06 2.53 -19.79
C THR A 73 3.95 1.32 -20.04
N GLY A 74 3.41 0.13 -19.78
CA GLY A 74 3.98 -1.12 -20.29
C GLY A 74 3.84 -1.23 -21.81
N THR A 75 4.71 -0.56 -22.57
CA THR A 75 4.75 -0.62 -24.04
C THR A 75 6.07 -1.21 -24.54
N GLY A 76 6.05 -2.46 -25.00
CA GLY A 76 7.21 -3.06 -25.65
C GLY A 76 7.44 -2.50 -27.05
N SER A 77 8.68 -2.11 -27.35
CA SER A 77 9.16 -1.83 -28.71
C SER A 77 9.86 -3.06 -29.29
N THR A 78 9.64 -3.34 -30.57
CA THR A 78 10.21 -4.47 -31.31
C THR A 78 11.29 -4.02 -32.30
N SER A 79 11.90 -4.98 -33.02
CA SER A 79 12.96 -4.80 -34.05
C SER A 79 14.39 -4.69 -33.47
N ALA A 80 15.42 -5.38 -33.99
CA ALA A 80 15.48 -6.28 -35.15
C ALA A 80 16.67 -7.28 -35.14
N ARG A 81 16.53 -8.37 -35.91
CA ARG A 81 17.58 -9.20 -36.56
C ARG A 81 18.44 -10.12 -35.65
N GLU A 82 18.50 -11.44 -35.89
CA GLU A 82 19.16 -12.19 -37.01
C GLU A 82 20.70 -12.06 -36.97
N THR A 83 21.55 -13.10 -37.00
CA THR A 83 21.42 -14.58 -37.20
C THR A 83 22.54 -15.30 -36.37
N ALA A 84 22.84 -16.61 -36.35
CA ALA A 84 22.56 -17.75 -37.25
C ALA A 84 22.22 -19.08 -36.49
N ALA A 85 22.99 -20.17 -36.66
CA ALA A 85 22.55 -21.54 -36.32
C ALA A 85 23.66 -22.56 -35.94
N THR A 86 23.22 -23.71 -35.39
CA THR A 86 23.86 -25.06 -35.29
C THR A 86 24.99 -25.32 -34.28
N ALA A 87 24.68 -26.09 -33.22
CA ALA A 87 25.56 -27.11 -32.58
C ALA A 87 24.84 -27.99 -31.51
N ALA A 88 23.75 -28.67 -31.86
CA ALA A 88 23.25 -29.81 -31.04
C ALA A 88 24.14 -31.04 -31.30
N VAL A 89 24.34 -32.03 -30.41
CA VAL A 89 23.36 -32.67 -29.50
C VAL A 89 23.91 -32.93 -28.07
N ALA A 90 25.22 -32.85 -27.84
CA ALA A 90 25.87 -33.36 -26.61
C ALA A 90 25.45 -32.69 -25.28
N VAL A 91 24.94 -31.45 -25.31
CA VAL A 91 24.63 -30.66 -24.10
C VAL A 91 23.29 -31.05 -23.45
N ALA A 92 22.38 -31.67 -24.21
CA ALA A 92 20.96 -31.78 -23.86
C ALA A 92 20.62 -32.64 -22.62
N MET A 93 21.56 -33.44 -22.10
CA MET A 93 21.31 -34.35 -20.98
C MET A 93 21.60 -33.69 -19.62
N GLU A 94 22.69 -32.93 -19.49
CA GLU A 94 23.03 -32.26 -18.22
C GLU A 94 22.08 -31.09 -17.93
N SER A 95 21.67 -30.35 -18.97
CA SER A 95 20.65 -29.30 -18.85
C SER A 95 19.33 -29.83 -18.26
N ASN A 96 18.93 -31.06 -18.61
CA ASN A 96 17.72 -31.69 -18.08
C ASN A 96 17.85 -32.13 -16.61
N ARG A 97 19.07 -32.41 -16.13
CA ARG A 97 19.32 -32.75 -14.72
C ARG A 97 19.17 -31.51 -13.84
N LEU A 98 19.85 -30.42 -14.21
CA LEU A 98 19.77 -29.14 -13.52
C LEU A 98 18.36 -28.55 -13.56
N ASN A 99 17.63 -28.69 -14.68
CA ASN A 99 16.27 -28.17 -14.79
C ASN A 99 15.29 -28.88 -13.82
N ARG A 100 15.41 -30.20 -13.61
CA ARG A 100 14.56 -30.91 -12.63
C ARG A 100 14.83 -30.52 -11.17
N GLN A 101 16.09 -30.21 -10.82
CA GLN A 101 16.40 -29.71 -9.47
C GLN A 101 15.81 -28.30 -9.26
N ASN A 102 16.00 -27.41 -10.25
CA ASN A 102 15.34 -26.10 -10.27
C ASN A 102 13.81 -26.17 -10.24
N GLU A 103 13.17 -27.15 -10.87
CA GLU A 103 11.71 -27.31 -10.84
C GLU A 103 11.18 -27.68 -9.45
N LEU A 104 11.87 -28.57 -8.72
CA LEU A 104 11.49 -28.94 -7.35
C LEU A 104 11.72 -27.78 -6.36
N GLU A 105 12.85 -27.06 -6.49
CA GLU A 105 13.13 -25.89 -5.65
C GLU A 105 12.15 -24.74 -5.94
N ARG A 106 11.84 -24.46 -7.22
CA ARG A 106 10.82 -23.47 -7.61
C ARG A 106 9.43 -23.86 -7.12
N HIS A 107 9.08 -25.15 -7.06
CA HIS A 107 7.80 -25.58 -6.50
C HIS A 107 7.75 -25.38 -4.97
N SER A 108 8.84 -25.72 -4.27
CA SER A 108 8.99 -25.53 -2.81
C SER A 108 8.97 -24.04 -2.40
N GLN A 109 9.60 -23.16 -3.20
CA GLN A 109 9.51 -21.71 -3.03
C GLN A 109 8.09 -21.19 -3.31
N ARG A 110 7.41 -21.72 -4.33
CA ARG A 110 6.05 -21.28 -4.69
C ARG A 110 5.01 -21.61 -3.60
N THR A 111 5.18 -22.70 -2.86
CA THR A 111 4.30 -23.07 -1.73
C THR A 111 4.66 -22.38 -0.40
N GLN A 112 5.64 -21.46 -0.37
CA GLN A 112 5.96 -20.65 0.81
C GLN A 112 5.45 -19.20 0.72
N ASN A 113 4.84 -18.80 -0.41
CA ASN A 113 4.31 -17.45 -0.62
C ASN A 113 2.83 -17.27 -0.17
N ASP A 114 2.16 -18.31 0.31
CA ASP A 114 0.72 -18.25 0.66
C ASP A 114 0.39 -17.53 2.00
N THR A 115 1.37 -16.94 2.68
CA THR A 115 1.13 -16.15 3.91
C THR A 115 1.85 -14.79 3.97
N MET A 116 2.09 -14.14 2.82
CA MET A 116 2.19 -12.68 2.80
C MET A 116 0.79 -12.08 2.55
N PRO A 117 0.32 -11.09 3.35
CA PRO A 117 -0.98 -10.47 3.13
C PRO A 117 -1.00 -9.73 1.78
N PHE A 118 -1.53 -10.37 0.75
CA PHE A 118 -1.68 -9.77 -0.57
C PHE A 118 -2.68 -8.61 -0.49
N TYR A 119 -2.13 -7.40 -0.33
CA TYR A 119 -2.78 -6.09 -0.37
C TYR A 119 -3.32 -5.74 -1.78
N ARG A 120 -4.08 -6.67 -2.37
CA ARG A 120 -4.72 -6.58 -3.68
C ARG A 120 -5.90 -5.61 -3.59
N GLN A 121 -5.75 -4.43 -4.19
CA GLN A 121 -6.87 -3.52 -4.41
C GLN A 121 -7.88 -4.21 -5.33
N LYS A 122 -9.18 -4.12 -5.03
CA LYS A 122 -10.23 -4.67 -5.89
C LYS A 122 -10.33 -3.92 -7.23
N TYR A 123 -9.98 -2.64 -7.23
CA TYR A 123 -9.95 -1.78 -8.43
C TYR A 123 -8.59 -1.03 -8.52
N PRO A 124 -7.52 -1.68 -9.01
CA PRO A 124 -6.19 -1.06 -9.12
C PRO A 124 -6.14 0.19 -10.01
N GLN A 125 -7.05 0.32 -10.97
CA GLN A 125 -7.17 1.50 -11.84
C GLN A 125 -7.72 2.76 -11.14
N TYR A 126 -8.18 2.62 -9.89
CA TYR A 126 -8.63 3.73 -9.03
C TYR A 126 -7.72 3.90 -7.81
N ARG A 127 -6.48 3.39 -7.90
CA ARG A 127 -5.45 3.48 -6.86
C ARG A 127 -5.06 4.94 -6.63
N ILE A 128 -4.85 5.73 -7.68
CA ILE A 128 -4.54 7.17 -7.58
C ILE A 128 -5.79 7.97 -7.20
N GLU A 129 -5.62 8.99 -6.37
CA GLU A 129 -6.71 9.88 -5.95
C GLU A 129 -7.30 10.71 -7.10
N GLY A 130 -6.46 11.16 -8.05
CA GLY A 130 -6.88 11.83 -9.27
C GLY A 130 -7.82 10.99 -10.15
N ASP A 131 -7.55 9.69 -10.30
CA ASP A 131 -8.41 8.76 -11.05
C ASP A 131 -9.78 8.63 -10.39
N ARG A 132 -9.84 8.64 -9.05
CA ARG A 132 -11.09 8.64 -8.30
C ARG A 132 -11.86 9.94 -8.51
N LEU A 133 -11.21 11.09 -8.31
CA LEU A 133 -11.78 12.42 -8.55
C LEU A 133 -12.39 12.54 -9.95
N ALA A 134 -11.69 12.03 -10.97
CA ALA A 134 -12.11 12.05 -12.37
C ALA A 134 -13.43 11.29 -12.66
N THR A 135 -13.90 10.42 -11.75
CA THR A 135 -15.20 9.74 -11.88
C THR A 135 -16.39 10.62 -11.46
N PHE A 136 -16.22 11.59 -10.56
CA PHE A 136 -17.31 12.37 -9.97
C PHE A 136 -17.89 13.48 -10.88
N LYS A 137 -17.62 13.45 -12.19
CA LYS A 137 -18.08 14.46 -13.17
C LYS A 137 -19.60 14.66 -13.18
N GLU A 138 -20.34 13.58 -12.93
CA GLU A 138 -21.80 13.53 -12.90
C GLU A 138 -22.35 13.36 -11.47
N TRP A 139 -21.53 13.58 -10.44
CA TRP A 139 -21.97 13.54 -9.04
C TRP A 139 -23.00 14.65 -8.77
N PRO A 140 -24.11 14.38 -8.05
CA PRO A 140 -25.15 15.40 -7.87
C PRO A 140 -24.62 16.57 -7.03
N LYS A 141 -24.61 17.77 -7.61
CA LYS A 141 -24.04 18.99 -6.99
C LYS A 141 -24.76 19.47 -5.72
N SER A 142 -25.88 18.83 -5.37
CA SER A 142 -26.63 19.05 -4.12
C SER A 142 -26.11 18.21 -2.94
N MET A 143 -25.24 17.22 -3.16
CA MET A 143 -24.69 16.38 -2.09
C MET A 143 -23.63 17.12 -1.27
N PRO A 144 -23.73 17.19 0.08
CA PRO A 144 -22.69 17.79 0.94
C PRO A 144 -21.37 17.02 0.96
N GLN A 145 -21.37 15.75 0.56
CA GLN A 145 -20.19 14.93 0.38
C GLN A 145 -19.54 15.30 -0.96
N THR A 146 -18.56 16.21 -0.90
CA THR A 146 -17.84 16.69 -2.08
C THR A 146 -16.98 15.56 -2.70
N PRO A 147 -16.70 15.61 -4.01
CA PRO A 147 -15.81 14.65 -4.69
C PRO A 147 -14.47 14.44 -3.99
N GLU A 148 -13.91 15.50 -3.40
CA GLU A 148 -12.63 15.49 -2.70
C GLU A 148 -12.69 14.67 -1.41
N ARG A 149 -13.75 14.87 -0.59
CA ARG A 149 -13.97 14.07 0.63
C ARG A 149 -14.23 12.60 0.30
N MET A 150 -14.95 12.32 -0.79
CA MET A 150 -15.17 10.96 -1.28
C MET A 150 -13.86 10.30 -1.77
N ALA A 151 -13.07 11.00 -2.58
CA ALA A 151 -11.83 10.48 -3.16
C ALA A 151 -10.73 10.27 -2.11
N ASP A 152 -10.59 11.17 -1.13
CA ASP A 152 -9.68 10.98 0.02
C ASP A 152 -10.13 9.78 0.87
N ALA A 153 -11.43 9.61 1.12
CA ALA A 153 -11.99 8.41 1.75
C ALA A 153 -11.85 7.12 0.92
N GLY A 154 -11.25 7.20 -0.27
CA GLY A 154 -10.94 6.04 -1.12
C GLY A 154 -12.09 5.59 -2.01
N PHE A 155 -13.13 6.40 -2.17
CA PHE A 155 -14.27 6.11 -3.03
C PHE A 155 -14.11 6.68 -4.44
N PHE A 156 -14.62 5.96 -5.43
CA PHE A 156 -14.91 6.47 -6.77
C PHE A 156 -16.41 6.35 -7.05
N TYR A 157 -16.96 7.25 -7.88
CA TYR A 157 -18.36 7.22 -8.27
C TYR A 157 -18.60 6.13 -9.32
N THR A 158 -19.70 5.38 -9.18
CA THR A 158 -20.04 4.27 -10.09
C THR A 158 -20.84 4.69 -11.32
N GLY A 159 -21.14 6.00 -11.48
CA GLY A 159 -21.95 6.52 -12.58
C GLY A 159 -23.45 6.26 -12.42
N LYS A 160 -23.94 5.97 -11.20
CA LYS A 160 -25.34 5.64 -10.92
C LYS A 160 -25.80 6.24 -9.59
N SER A 161 -26.86 7.05 -9.62
CA SER A 161 -27.44 7.71 -8.43
C SER A 161 -26.35 8.47 -7.63
N ASP A 162 -26.14 8.03 -6.41
CA ASP A 162 -25.17 8.46 -5.42
C ASP A 162 -24.26 7.27 -5.01
N VAL A 163 -24.27 6.19 -5.80
CA VAL A 163 -23.57 4.94 -5.47
C VAL A 163 -22.07 5.10 -5.74
N VAL A 164 -21.28 4.95 -4.68
CA VAL A 164 -19.82 4.99 -4.73
C VAL A 164 -19.21 3.65 -4.29
N ALA A 165 -17.99 3.36 -4.74
CA ALA A 165 -17.28 2.12 -4.44
C ALA A 165 -15.85 2.40 -3.97
N CYS A 166 -15.36 1.70 -2.95
CA CYS A 166 -13.98 1.86 -2.50
C CYS A 166 -13.01 1.19 -3.49
N PHE A 167 -11.92 1.86 -3.90
CA PHE A 167 -10.92 1.24 -4.80
C PHE A 167 -10.26 -0.01 -4.20
N TYR A 168 -10.16 -0.07 -2.87
CA TYR A 168 -9.36 -1.05 -2.15
C TYR A 168 -10.18 -2.29 -1.75
N CYS A 169 -11.13 -2.17 -0.83
CA CYS A 169 -12.01 -3.28 -0.43
C CYS A 169 -13.16 -3.52 -1.42
N GLY A 170 -13.54 -2.47 -2.18
CA GLY A 170 -14.74 -2.47 -3.03
C GLY A 170 -16.02 -2.88 -2.31
N GLY A 171 -16.15 -2.44 -1.06
CA GLY A 171 -17.45 -2.15 -0.48
C GLY A 171 -18.07 -0.94 -1.19
N ASN A 172 -19.38 -0.96 -1.35
CA ASN A 172 -20.16 0.07 -2.02
C ASN A 172 -21.06 0.78 -1.00
N LEU A 173 -21.18 2.09 -1.10
CA LEU A 173 -22.08 2.93 -0.30
C LEU A 173 -23.05 3.69 -1.22
N ARG A 174 -24.20 4.08 -0.65
CA ARG A 174 -25.37 4.66 -1.31
C ARG A 174 -26.31 5.26 -0.26
N ASP A 175 -27.40 5.85 -0.71
CA ASP A 175 -28.49 6.42 0.12
C ASP A 175 -27.94 7.46 1.13
N TRP A 176 -26.94 8.24 0.69
CA TRP A 176 -26.17 9.18 1.52
C TRP A 176 -27.03 10.31 2.10
N LEU A 177 -26.91 10.54 3.41
CA LEU A 177 -27.58 11.63 4.13
C LEU A 177 -26.74 12.92 4.10
N ALA A 178 -27.34 14.06 4.46
CA ALA A 178 -26.65 15.36 4.38
C ALA A 178 -25.53 15.51 5.43
N GLU A 179 -25.68 14.81 6.55
CA GLU A 179 -24.80 14.76 7.71
C GLU A 179 -23.63 13.76 7.60
N ASP A 180 -23.68 12.84 6.63
CA ASP A 180 -22.71 11.74 6.55
C ASP A 180 -21.29 12.22 6.22
N ASP A 181 -20.31 11.68 6.93
CA ASP A 181 -18.90 11.81 6.57
C ASP A 181 -18.39 10.55 5.86
N PRO A 182 -17.78 10.67 4.66
CA PRO A 182 -17.30 9.52 3.91
C PRO A 182 -16.31 8.62 4.66
N TRP A 183 -15.46 9.17 5.53
CA TRP A 183 -14.54 8.33 6.31
C TRP A 183 -15.25 7.59 7.46
N VAL A 184 -16.19 8.25 8.13
CA VAL A 184 -16.99 7.64 9.19
C VAL A 184 -17.83 6.49 8.63
N GLU A 185 -18.51 6.69 7.49
CA GLU A 185 -19.29 5.62 6.85
C GLU A 185 -18.43 4.50 6.27
N HIS A 186 -17.23 4.80 5.75
CA HIS A 186 -16.27 3.77 5.36
C HIS A 186 -15.87 2.88 6.55
N VAL A 187 -15.65 3.46 7.74
CA VAL A 187 -15.36 2.69 8.95
C VAL A 187 -16.57 1.89 9.42
N ARG A 188 -17.76 2.52 9.52
CA ARG A 188 -18.99 1.87 10.03
C ARG A 188 -19.37 0.63 9.22
N ASN A 189 -19.26 0.70 7.90
CA ASN A 189 -19.65 -0.38 7.00
C ASN A 189 -18.50 -1.34 6.67
N PHE A 190 -17.24 -0.87 6.63
CA PHE A 190 -16.08 -1.67 6.20
C PHE A 190 -14.82 -1.39 7.04
N SER A 191 -14.91 -1.48 8.37
CA SER A 191 -13.79 -1.29 9.30
C SER A 191 -12.56 -2.18 9.02
N GLU A 192 -12.78 -3.36 8.44
CA GLU A 192 -11.72 -4.29 8.00
C GLU A 192 -11.05 -3.89 6.67
N CYS A 193 -11.46 -2.79 6.04
CA CYS A 193 -10.83 -2.27 4.83
C CYS A 193 -9.34 -1.94 5.07
N PRO A 194 -8.41 -2.53 4.31
CA PRO A 194 -6.98 -2.23 4.46
C PRO A 194 -6.63 -0.75 4.24
N TYR A 195 -7.39 -0.03 3.41
CA TYR A 195 -7.20 1.42 3.21
C TYR A 195 -7.56 2.23 4.46
N VAL A 196 -8.67 1.88 5.12
CA VAL A 196 -9.09 2.49 6.40
C VAL A 196 -8.01 2.27 7.46
N LYS A 197 -7.55 1.03 7.63
CA LYS A 197 -6.50 0.65 8.58
C LYS A 197 -5.11 1.23 8.26
N LEU A 198 -4.86 1.64 7.03
CA LEU A 198 -3.62 2.29 6.58
C LEU A 198 -3.61 3.80 6.84
N VAL A 199 -4.74 4.47 6.58
CA VAL A 199 -4.83 5.93 6.61
C VAL A 199 -5.24 6.45 8.00
N LYS A 200 -6.26 5.85 8.62
CA LYS A 200 -6.82 6.28 9.91
C LYS A 200 -6.12 5.58 11.09
N THR A 201 -6.30 6.13 12.29
CA THR A 201 -5.75 5.57 13.52
C THR A 201 -6.71 4.55 14.14
N PRO A 202 -6.24 3.61 14.98
CA PRO A 202 -7.10 2.66 15.67
C PRO A 202 -8.18 3.32 16.54
N GLU A 203 -7.88 4.48 17.11
CA GLU A 203 -8.78 5.23 18.01
C GLU A 203 -9.97 5.80 17.22
N PHE A 204 -9.73 6.43 16.06
CA PHE A 204 -10.79 6.86 15.14
C PHE A 204 -11.66 5.68 14.66
N ILE A 205 -11.03 4.52 14.42
CA ILE A 205 -11.74 3.31 13.99
C ILE A 205 -12.64 2.76 15.12
N ALA A 206 -12.17 2.76 16.36
CA ALA A 206 -12.96 2.38 17.53
C ALA A 206 -14.11 3.37 17.81
N GLU A 207 -13.82 4.67 17.75
CA GLU A 207 -14.80 5.75 17.93
C GLU A 207 -15.96 5.67 16.92
N CYS A 208 -15.65 5.55 15.62
CA CYS A 208 -16.67 5.41 14.57
C CYS A 208 -17.53 4.14 14.70
N ARG A 209 -16.99 3.10 15.36
CA ARG A 209 -17.71 1.84 15.67
C ARG A 209 -18.44 1.86 17.01
N GLY A 210 -18.35 2.95 17.78
CA GLY A 210 -18.96 3.07 19.11
C GLY A 210 -18.28 2.21 20.19
N GLU A 211 -17.05 1.74 19.96
CA GLU A 211 -16.33 0.92 20.93
C GLU A 211 -15.69 1.76 22.04
N LYS A 212 -15.87 1.33 23.28
CA LYS A 212 -15.22 1.96 24.43
C LYS A 212 -13.73 1.65 24.41
N ILE A 213 -12.89 2.67 24.21
CA ILE A 213 -11.43 2.55 24.30
C ILE A 213 -11.06 2.08 25.72
N THR A 214 -10.71 0.80 25.87
CA THR A 214 -10.29 0.25 27.15
C THR A 214 -8.78 0.44 27.33
N ASN A 215 -8.40 1.47 28.09
CA ASN A 215 -7.01 1.78 28.42
C ASN A 215 -6.37 0.67 29.28
N ARG A 216 -5.86 -0.39 28.64
CA ARG A 216 -5.26 -1.56 29.30
C ARG A 216 -3.73 -1.62 29.13
N ALA A 217 -3.03 -0.52 29.35
CA ALA A 217 -1.58 -0.43 29.19
C ALA A 217 -0.88 0.65 30.05
N LEU A 218 -1.22 0.80 31.35
CA LEU A 218 -0.51 1.74 32.24
C LEU A 218 -0.32 1.26 33.71
N THR A 219 -0.23 -0.06 33.95
CA THR A 219 0.08 -0.62 35.28
C THR A 219 1.13 -1.73 35.20
N ALA A 220 2.38 -1.35 34.93
CA ALA A 220 3.55 -2.24 34.96
C ALA A 220 4.82 -1.43 35.31
N GLY A 221 4.84 -0.80 36.48
CA GLY A 221 6.04 -0.17 37.03
C GLY A 221 6.86 -1.19 37.82
N PRO A 222 8.20 -1.26 37.66
CA PRO A 222 9.04 -2.17 38.43
C PRO A 222 9.18 -1.72 39.88
N GLU A 223 8.71 -2.54 40.82
CA GLU A 223 8.81 -2.28 42.26
C GLU A 223 10.24 -2.49 42.78
N HIS A 224 11.04 -1.43 42.72
CA HIS A 224 12.41 -1.42 43.25
C HIS A 224 12.43 -1.48 44.79
N SER A 225 12.99 -2.55 45.33
CA SER A 225 13.26 -2.70 46.76
C SER A 225 14.21 -1.59 47.25
N GLY A 226 13.74 -0.78 48.20
CA GLY A 226 14.46 0.36 48.80
C GLY A 226 14.69 0.16 50.29
N HIS A 227 15.74 -0.57 50.66
CA HIS A 227 16.11 -0.81 52.05
C HIS A 227 16.81 0.41 52.65
N VAL A 228 16.25 1.00 53.71
CA VAL A 228 16.85 2.08 54.51
C VAL A 228 16.95 1.63 55.97
N LYS A 229 17.99 2.12 56.65
CA LYS A 229 18.47 1.67 57.97
C LYS A 229 17.69 2.29 59.13
#